data_AF-A0A8D9PBN3-F1
#
_entry.id   AF-A0A8D9PBN3-F1
#
_cell.length_a   1.000
_cell.length_b   1.000
_cell.length_c   1.000
_cell.angle_alpha   90.00
_cell.angle_beta   90.00
_cell.angle_gamma   90.00
#
_symmetry.space_group_name_H-M   'P 1'
#
loop_
_entity.id
_entity.type
_entity.pdbx_description
1 polymer ?
#
loop_
_entity_poly.entity_id
_entity_poly.type
_entity_poly.pdbx_seq_one_letter_code
_entity_poly.pdbx_strand_id
1 'polypeptide(L)' 'MSKEDILRAKYDLVTGEDCTKLRALELDFIVEKANSQLSAEMLRGMLLLINERDRWEREYLALCKQANKE' A
#
# COMPACT_ATOMS: atom_id res chain seq x y z
N MET A 1 -22.00 6.75 15.23
CA MET A 1 -20.87 6.08 14.57
C MET A 1 -19.61 6.65 15.18
N SER A 2 -18.92 5.86 16.00
CA SER A 2 -17.72 6.33 16.70
C SER A 2 -16.51 6.40 15.76
N LYS A 3 -15.43 7.04 16.20
CA LYS A 3 -14.17 7.07 15.44
C LYS A 3 -13.62 5.66 15.23
N GLU A 4 -13.80 4.78 16.22
CA GLU A 4 -13.45 3.36 16.11
C GLU A 4 -14.28 2.65 15.03
N ASP A 5 -15.58 2.94 14.91
CA ASP A 5 -16.45 2.35 13.87
C ASP A 5 -16.00 2.72 12.45
N ILE A 6 -15.58 3.97 12.23
CA ILE A 6 -15.07 4.45 10.93
C ILE A 6 -13.74 3.79 10.58
N LEU A 7 -12.87 3.64 11.58
CA LEU A 7 -11.57 2.96 11.40
C LEU A 7 -11.77 1.48 11.11
N ARG A 8 -12.71 0.81 11.79
CA ARG A 8 -13.03 -0.61 11.60
C ARG A 8 -13.66 -0.87 10.22
N ALA A 9 -14.60 -0.02 9.80
CA ALA A 9 -15.18 -0.09 8.46
C ALA A 9 -14.16 0.17 7.34
N LYS A 10 -13.11 0.96 7.59
CA LYS A 10 -11.98 1.12 6.65
C LYS A 10 -11.02 -0.07 6.66
N TYR A 11 -10.82 -0.71 7.81
CA TYR A 11 -10.05 -1.95 7.94
C TYR A 11 -10.64 -3.10 7.13
N ASP A 12 -11.97 -3.19 7.05
CA ASP A 12 -12.67 -4.20 6.27
C ASP A 12 -12.59 -3.95 4.74
N LEU A 13 -12.24 -2.73 4.31
CA LEU A 13 -12.20 -2.36 2.89
C LEU A 13 -10.87 -2.67 2.20
N VAL A 14 -9.77 -2.79 2.96
CA VAL A 14 -8.44 -3.12 2.41
C VAL A 14 -7.70 -4.00 3.41
N THR A 15 -7.61 -5.28 3.10
CA THR A 15 -6.83 -6.25 3.87
C THR A 15 -5.35 -6.21 3.47
N GLY A 16 -4.48 -6.77 4.30
CA GLY A 16 -3.05 -6.94 3.92
C GLY A 16 -2.86 -7.83 2.70
N GLU A 17 -3.81 -8.72 2.40
CA GLU A 17 -3.82 -9.50 1.16
C GLU A 17 -4.13 -8.61 -0.05
N ASP A 18 -5.04 -7.66 0.09
CA ASP A 18 -5.37 -6.68 -0.97
C ASP A 18 -4.17 -5.77 -1.26
N CYS A 19 -3.45 -5.31 -0.24
CA CYS A 19 -2.21 -4.55 -0.41
C CYS A 19 -1.13 -5.35 -1.15
N THR A 20 -0.99 -6.64 -0.83
CA THR A 20 -0.03 -7.52 -1.50
C THR A 20 -0.37 -7.70 -2.98
N LYS A 21 -1.66 -7.87 -3.30
CA LYS A 21 -2.15 -7.96 -4.69
C LYS A 21 -1.93 -6.65 -5.46
N LEU A 22 -2.24 -5.51 -4.83
CA LEU A 22 -2.00 -4.18 -5.41
C LEU A 22 -0.51 -3.96 -5.73
N ARG A 23 0.37 -4.32 -4.80
CA ARG A 23 1.82 -4.24 -5.00
C ARG A 23 2.30 -5.07 -6.17
N ALA A 24 1.78 -6.29 -6.34
CA ALA A 24 2.13 -7.13 -7.49
C ALA A 24 1.71 -6.47 -8.82
N LEU A 25 0.47 -5.98 -8.90
CA LEU A 25 -0.05 -5.30 -10.10
C LEU A 25 0.76 -4.05 -10.48
N GLU A 26 1.16 -3.25 -9.50
CA GLU A 26 1.97 -2.05 -9.76
C GLU A 26 3.38 -2.38 -10.24
N LEU A 27 4.00 -3.44 -9.69
CA LEU A 27 5.31 -3.90 -10.15
C LEU A 27 5.23 -4.45 -11.57
N ASP A 28 4.20 -5.22 -11.89
CA ASP A 28 3.95 -5.72 -13.25
C ASP A 28 3.76 -4.55 -14.23
N PHE A 29 3.00 -3.53 -13.84
CA PHE A 29 2.84 -2.30 -14.63
C PHE A 29 4.18 -1.58 -14.84
N ILE A 30 5.02 -1.44 -13.82
CA ILE A 30 6.35 -0.83 -13.95
C ILE A 30 7.22 -1.64 -14.92
N VAL A 31 7.19 -2.97 -14.86
CA VAL A 31 7.94 -3.83 -15.78
C VAL A 31 7.44 -3.68 -17.22
N GLU A 32 6.13 -3.63 -17.43
CA GLU A 32 5.53 -3.34 -18.74
C GLU A 32 6.01 -1.98 -19.27
N LYS A 33 6.01 -0.96 -18.39
CA LYS A 33 6.41 0.41 -18.73
C LYS A 33 7.91 0.61 -18.86
N ALA A 34 8.74 -0.20 -18.21
CA ALA A 34 10.18 -0.18 -18.39
C ALA A 34 10.59 -0.60 -19.81
N ASN A 35 9.76 -1.40 -20.48
CA ASN A 35 9.92 -1.75 -21.90
C ASN A 35 9.33 -0.69 -22.85
N SER A 36 8.78 0.41 -22.33
CA SER A 36 8.21 1.52 -23.08
C SER A 36 9.09 2.79 -22.98
N GLN A 37 8.70 3.89 -23.65
CA GLN A 37 9.46 5.16 -23.72
C GLN A 37 9.55 5.95 -22.40
N LEU A 38 9.21 5.37 -21.26
CA LEU A 38 9.30 6.06 -19.97
C LEU A 38 10.76 6.23 -19.54
N SER A 39 11.09 7.40 -19.01
CA SER A 39 12.45 7.66 -18.53
C SER A 39 12.74 6.88 -17.25
N ALA A 40 14.03 6.63 -17.00
CA ALA A 40 14.48 5.93 -15.80
C ALA A 40 14.04 6.66 -14.51
N GLU A 41 13.98 8.00 -14.54
CA GLU A 41 13.52 8.83 -13.42
C GLU A 41 12.05 8.60 -13.10
N MET A 42 11.19 8.44 -14.13
CA MET A 42 9.77 8.17 -13.91
C MET A 42 9.56 6.79 -13.30
N LEU A 43 10.26 5.76 -13.80
CA LEU A 43 10.23 4.41 -13.23
C LEU A 43 10.72 4.40 -11.78
N ARG A 44 11.80 5.14 -11.49
CA ARG A 44 12.32 5.29 -10.13
C ARG A 44 11.31 6.00 -9.21
N GLY A 45 10.63 7.02 -9.71
CA GLY A 45 9.56 7.71 -8.99
C GLY A 45 8.42 6.76 -8.63
N MET A 46 7.98 5.92 -9.56
CA MET A 46 6.94 4.91 -9.30
C MET A 46 7.38 3.92 -8.21
N LEU A 47 8.62 3.41 -8.28
CA LEU A 47 9.16 2.50 -7.25
C LEU A 47 9.24 3.14 -5.86
N LEU A 48 9.57 4.44 -5.79
CA LEU A 48 9.58 5.18 -4.52
C LEU A 48 8.18 5.29 -3.91
N LEU A 49 7.15 5.54 -4.73
CA LEU A 49 5.76 5.62 -4.27
C LEU A 49 5.26 4.29 -3.71
N ILE A 50 5.58 3.16 -4.38
CA ILE A 50 5.27 1.82 -3.88
C ILE A 50 5.91 1.61 -2.50
N ASN A 51 7.19 1.97 -2.35
CA ASN A 51 7.90 1.78 -1.09
C ASN A 51 7.33 2.63 0.06
N GLU A 52 6.96 3.89 -0.20
CA GLU A 52 6.33 4.75 0.81
C GLU A 52 4.96 4.21 1.24
N ARG A 53 4.15 3.72 0.29
CA ARG A 53 2.88 3.07 0.64
C ARG A 53 3.11 1.83 1.50
N ASP A 54 4.03 0.94 1.10
CA ASP A 54 4.34 -0.27 1.86
C ASP A 54 4.82 0.07 3.29
N ARG A 55 5.50 1.20 3.47
CA ARG A 55 5.89 1.71 4.78
C ARG A 55 4.68 2.16 5.60
N TRP A 56 3.80 2.98 5.04
CA TRP A 56 2.58 3.41 5.73
C TRP A 56 1.67 2.25 6.11
N GLU A 57 1.58 1.22 5.27
CA GLU A 57 0.85 0.00 5.58
C GLU A 57 1.41 -0.69 6.83
N ARG A 58 2.74 -0.87 6.91
CA ARG A 58 3.38 -1.47 8.08
C ARG A 58 3.14 -0.65 9.34
N GLU A 59 3.25 0.68 9.25
CA GLU A 59 2.98 1.59 10.37
C GLU A 59 1.51 1.48 10.83
N TYR A 60 0.57 1.47 9.89
CA TYR A 60 -0.86 1.31 10.18
C TYR A 60 -1.19 -0.03 10.85
N LEU A 61 -0.69 -1.14 10.29
CA LEU A 61 -0.87 -2.47 10.88
C LEU A 61 -0.24 -2.59 12.28
N ALA A 62 0.88 -1.92 12.52
CA ALA A 62 1.51 -1.87 13.84
C ALA A 62 0.63 -1.11 14.86
N LEU A 63 0.07 0.03 14.48
CA LEU A 63 -0.82 0.83 15.33
C LEU A 63 -2.08 0.03 15.72
N CYS A 64 -2.66 -0.74 14.81
CA CYS A 64 -3.86 -1.50 15.15
C CYS A 64 -3.60 -2.77 15.93
N LYS A 65 -2.41 -3.36 15.81
CA LYS A 65 -1.96 -4.38 16.77
C LYS A 65 -1.78 -3.83 18.18
N GLN A 66 -1.39 -2.56 18.33
CA GLN A 66 -1.30 -1.90 19.63
C GLN A 66 -2.70 -1.61 20.19
N ALA A 67 -3.60 -1.05 19.38
CA ALA A 67 -4.97 -0.72 19.79
C ALA A 67 -5.80 -1.95 20.20
N ASN A 68 -5.53 -3.13 19.64
CA ASN A 68 -6.23 -4.39 19.98
C ASN A 68 -5.62 -5.13 21.19
N LYS A 69 -4.55 -4.62 21.81
CA LYS A 69 -3.92 -5.19 23.02
C LYS A 69 -4.36 -4.51 24.32
N GLU A 70 -5.11 -3.41 24.22
CA GLU A 70 -5.79 -2.71 25.32
C GLU A 70 -7.24 -3.19 25.44
#